data_AF-U5W9A9-F1
#
_entry.id   AF-U5W9A9-F1
#
_cell.length_a   1.000
_cell.length_b   1.000
_cell.length_c   1.000
_cell.angle_alpha   90.00
_cell.angle_beta   90.00
_cell.angle_gamma   90.00
#
_symmetry.space_group_name_H-M   'P 1'
#
loop_
_entity.id
_entity.type
_entity.pdbx_description
1 polymer ?
#
loop_
_entity_poly.entity_id
_entity_poly.type
_entity_poly.pdbx_seq_one_letter_code
_entity_poly.pdbx_strand_id
1 'polypeptide(L)'
;MGFWTAGCSSATTLGARQMPASDEPQEHVLAGALHGRTGAFLIVRDSASRVEVRLADLPGLLYRISTPADSGLAPAVTGTQGRVRLGLRPTGGDGPDTVEILLNRAVRWDIRLPAGAGEQHLDLADGRIRRLELGSGTGLVSMRLPPPRGTVGIKLAGGVGEIAVAMPPQTALRFHLRGGADLVAVPWAGRERATAGAMIAPAGWSAARNRYAVDVEAEVGTVTVGG
;
A
#
# COMPACT_ATOMS: atom_id res chain seq x y z
N MET A 1 17.13 -3.51 86.05
CA MET A 1 18.00 -4.32 85.18
C MET A 1 17.13 -5.43 84.57
N GLY A 2 16.79 -5.54 83.30
CA GLY A 2 16.87 -4.73 82.09
C GLY A 2 15.98 -5.48 81.08
N PHE A 3 15.06 -4.79 80.40
CA PHE A 3 14.12 -5.36 79.43
C PHE A 3 14.80 -5.46 78.05
N TRP A 4 14.59 -6.56 77.31
CA TRP A 4 14.94 -6.67 75.89
C TRP A 4 13.73 -7.16 75.09
N THR A 5 13.13 -6.23 74.34
CA THR A 5 12.19 -6.50 73.24
C THR A 5 12.99 -6.52 71.94
N ALA A 6 13.04 -7.67 71.27
CA ALA A 6 13.61 -7.78 69.92
C ALA A 6 12.57 -7.31 68.88
N GLY A 7 12.84 -6.17 68.25
CA GLY A 7 12.07 -5.66 67.11
C GLY A 7 12.48 -6.37 65.82
N CYS A 8 11.52 -6.92 65.08
CA CYS A 8 11.72 -7.31 63.69
C CYS A 8 11.77 -6.04 62.83
N SER A 9 12.93 -5.77 62.24
CA SER A 9 13.12 -4.71 61.25
C SER A 9 12.45 -5.11 59.93
N SER A 10 11.58 -4.24 59.43
CA SER A 10 10.98 -4.33 58.10
C SER A 10 12.06 -4.31 57.03
N ALA A 11 12.11 -5.34 56.19
CA ALA A 11 12.93 -5.35 55.00
C ALA A 11 12.42 -4.28 54.03
N THR A 12 13.28 -3.30 53.73
CA THR A 12 13.05 -2.27 52.73
C THR A 12 13.02 -2.93 51.36
N THR A 13 11.84 -3.04 50.76
CA THR A 13 11.68 -3.36 49.34
C THR A 13 12.37 -2.26 48.53
N LEU A 14 13.48 -2.59 47.86
CA LEU A 14 14.07 -1.74 46.83
C LEU A 14 12.98 -1.44 45.80
N GLY A 15 12.56 -0.17 45.75
CA GLY A 15 11.59 0.32 44.78
C GLY A 15 12.09 -0.01 43.37
N ALA A 16 11.32 -0.84 42.66
CA ALA A 16 11.42 -0.90 41.22
C ALA A 16 11.23 0.54 40.72
N ARG A 17 12.26 1.09 40.09
CA ARG A 17 12.19 2.36 39.40
C ARG A 17 11.20 2.14 38.26
N GLN A 18 9.92 2.45 38.50
CA GLN A 18 8.91 2.51 37.45
C GLN A 18 9.42 3.55 36.46
N MET A 19 10.01 3.11 35.36
CA MET A 19 10.30 4.00 34.25
C MET A 19 8.94 4.56 33.81
N PRO A 20 8.79 5.87 33.66
CA PRO A 20 7.55 6.41 33.10
C PRO A 20 7.38 5.74 31.74
N ALA A 21 6.28 5.00 31.57
CA ALA A 21 5.83 4.64 30.25
C ALA A 21 5.70 5.98 29.51
N SER A 22 6.41 6.14 28.40
CA SER A 22 6.25 7.32 27.55
C SER A 22 4.78 7.42 27.20
N ASP A 23 4.10 8.45 27.71
CA ASP A 23 2.69 8.75 27.44
C ASP A 23 2.54 9.38 26.04
N GLU A 24 3.39 8.95 25.11
CA GLU A 24 3.36 9.43 23.73
C GLU A 24 2.22 8.70 23.00
N PRO A 25 1.41 9.42 22.21
CA PRO A 25 0.37 8.82 21.40
C PRO A 25 0.94 7.65 20.58
N GLN A 26 0.40 6.46 20.80
CA GLN A 26 0.91 5.24 20.16
C GLN A 26 0.19 5.00 18.82
N GLU A 27 0.97 4.79 17.75
CA GLU A 27 0.43 4.39 16.44
C GLU A 27 -0.44 3.14 16.55
N HIS A 28 -1.48 3.07 15.73
CA HIS A 28 -2.28 1.85 15.62
C HIS A 28 -1.56 0.88 14.68
N VAL A 29 -0.91 -0.14 15.22
CA VAL A 29 -0.09 -1.09 14.44
C VAL A 29 -0.67 -2.49 14.43
N LEU A 30 -0.75 -3.11 13.25
CA LEU A 30 -1.06 -4.53 13.07
C LEU A 30 0.02 -5.23 12.25
N ALA A 31 0.45 -6.41 12.71
CA ALA A 31 1.38 -7.26 11.97
C ALA A 31 0.86 -8.69 11.87
N GLY A 32 1.26 -9.38 10.81
CA GLY A 32 0.95 -10.80 10.62
C GLY A 32 2.19 -11.58 10.21
N ALA A 33 2.32 -12.82 10.69
CA ALA A 33 3.50 -13.64 10.42
C ALA A 33 3.52 -14.22 9.00
N LEU A 34 4.72 -14.39 8.44
CA LEU A 34 4.96 -14.87 7.08
C LEU A 34 4.47 -16.30 6.86
N HIS A 35 4.67 -17.18 7.84
CA HIS A 35 4.33 -18.61 7.77
C HIS A 35 4.81 -19.30 6.48
N GLY A 36 6.04 -19.00 6.04
CA GLY A 36 6.67 -19.61 4.85
C GLY A 36 6.00 -19.26 3.51
N ARG A 37 5.15 -18.24 3.45
CA ARG A 37 4.38 -17.90 2.25
C ARG A 37 5.26 -17.36 1.14
N THR A 38 4.93 -17.74 -0.09
CA THR A 38 5.54 -17.20 -1.32
C THR A 38 4.55 -16.41 -2.18
N GLY A 39 3.25 -16.46 -1.83
CA GLY A 39 2.18 -15.68 -2.45
C GLY A 39 1.09 -15.30 -1.45
N ALA A 40 0.50 -14.12 -1.63
CA ALA A 40 -0.54 -13.59 -0.74
C ALA A 40 -1.43 -12.54 -1.44
N PHE A 41 -2.56 -12.26 -0.82
CA PHE A 41 -3.52 -11.25 -1.28
C PHE A 41 -3.64 -10.15 -0.24
N LEU A 42 -3.61 -8.89 -0.69
CA LEU A 42 -4.06 -7.73 0.06
C LEU A 42 -5.37 -7.24 -0.54
N ILE A 43 -6.41 -7.11 0.28
CA ILE A 43 -7.67 -6.49 -0.07
C ILE A 43 -7.95 -5.41 0.96
N VAL A 44 -7.87 -4.16 0.56
CA VAL A 44 -8.31 -3.02 1.36
C VAL A 44 -9.79 -2.79 1.02
N ARG A 45 -10.64 -2.72 2.05
CA ARG A 45 -12.09 -2.64 1.88
C ARG A 45 -12.63 -1.23 1.98
N ASP A 46 -12.05 -0.45 2.88
CA ASP A 46 -12.55 0.85 3.30
C ASP A 46 -11.56 1.92 2.81
N SER A 47 -12.07 3.05 2.34
CA SER A 47 -11.26 4.15 1.83
C SER A 47 -10.59 4.93 2.95
N ALA A 48 -9.43 5.50 2.65
CA ALA A 48 -8.70 6.47 3.48
C ALA A 48 -8.37 7.68 2.60
N SER A 49 -8.10 8.85 3.17
CA SER A 49 -7.69 10.02 2.36
C SER A 49 -6.38 9.75 1.62
N ARG A 50 -5.45 9.03 2.25
CA ARG A 50 -4.21 8.54 1.64
C ARG A 50 -3.93 7.07 1.98
N VAL A 51 -3.64 6.29 0.94
CA VAL A 51 -3.22 4.88 1.08
C VAL A 51 -1.81 4.73 0.53
N GLU A 52 -0.88 4.28 1.38
CA GLU A 52 0.50 4.03 1.00
C GLU A 52 0.80 2.54 1.09
N VAL A 53 1.26 1.94 0.00
CA VAL A 53 1.64 0.52 -0.06
C VAL A 53 3.11 0.42 -0.46
N ARG A 54 3.91 -0.27 0.36
CA ARG A 54 5.33 -0.48 0.09
C ARG A 54 5.71 -1.94 0.21
N LEU A 55 6.55 -2.43 -0.69
CA LEU A 55 7.18 -3.75 -0.54
C LEU A 55 8.51 -3.60 0.20
N ALA A 56 8.63 -4.19 1.38
CA ALA A 56 9.77 -4.01 2.28
C ALA A 56 10.38 -5.33 2.73
N ASP A 57 11.60 -5.27 3.26
CA ASP A 57 12.16 -6.39 4.02
C ASP A 57 11.45 -6.51 5.36
N LEU A 58 10.81 -7.65 5.58
CA LEU A 58 10.00 -7.90 6.77
C LEU A 58 10.37 -9.28 7.34
N PRO A 59 11.48 -9.40 8.10
CA PRO A 59 11.94 -10.66 8.65
C PRO A 59 10.83 -11.33 9.49
N GLY A 60 10.42 -12.55 9.09
CA GLY A 60 9.39 -13.33 9.78
C GLY A 60 7.95 -12.82 9.61
N LEU A 61 7.72 -11.64 9.03
CA LEU A 61 6.40 -11.04 8.88
C LEU A 61 5.91 -11.09 7.43
N LEU A 62 4.60 -11.25 7.24
CA LEU A 62 3.91 -11.12 5.96
C LEU A 62 3.61 -9.66 5.65
N TYR A 63 3.15 -8.92 6.66
CA TYR A 63 2.79 -7.51 6.55
C TYR A 63 2.97 -6.79 7.89
N ARG A 64 3.11 -5.46 7.81
CA ARG A 64 2.93 -4.51 8.91
C ARG A 64 2.06 -3.37 8.38
N ILE A 65 1.00 -3.03 9.09
CA ILE A 65 0.05 -1.98 8.72
C ILE A 65 -0.04 -1.01 9.88
N SER A 66 0.00 0.29 9.60
CA SER A 66 -0.07 1.34 10.62
C SER A 66 -0.89 2.54 10.18
N THR A 67 -1.50 3.20 11.16
CA THR A 67 -2.03 4.56 11.04
C THR A 67 -1.43 5.43 12.15
N PRO A 68 -1.33 6.77 11.95
CA PRO A 68 -0.90 7.69 13.00
C PRO A 68 -1.72 7.53 14.28
N ALA A 69 -1.11 7.88 15.41
CA ALA A 69 -1.73 7.74 16.73
C ALA A 69 -2.99 8.62 16.89
N ASP A 70 -2.98 9.80 16.28
CA ASP A 70 -4.09 10.76 16.26
C ASP A 70 -5.10 10.49 15.15
N SER A 71 -4.84 9.53 14.26
CA SER A 71 -5.69 9.22 13.11
C SER A 71 -7.12 8.91 13.51
N GLY A 72 -8.09 9.44 12.75
CA GLY A 72 -9.50 9.06 12.85
C GLY A 72 -9.79 7.59 12.52
N LEU A 73 -8.79 6.85 12.02
CA LEU A 73 -8.91 5.47 11.58
C LEU A 73 -7.85 4.57 12.25
N ALA A 74 -8.28 3.38 12.68
CA ALA A 74 -7.40 2.30 13.12
C ALA A 74 -7.54 1.09 12.18
N PRO A 75 -6.43 0.41 11.82
CA PRO A 75 -6.47 -0.72 10.93
C PRO A 75 -7.09 -1.94 11.62
N ALA A 76 -7.77 -2.75 10.83
CA ALA A 76 -8.42 -3.97 11.26
C ALA A 76 -8.22 -5.06 10.20
N VAL A 77 -7.38 -6.05 10.49
CA VAL A 77 -7.18 -7.17 9.57
C VAL A 77 -8.13 -8.32 9.92
N THR A 78 -8.83 -8.81 8.90
CA THR A 78 -9.64 -10.02 8.93
C THR A 78 -9.20 -10.99 7.83
N GLY A 79 -9.70 -12.23 7.88
CA GLY A 79 -9.53 -13.20 6.80
C GLY A 79 -8.72 -14.43 7.19
N THR A 80 -8.64 -15.37 6.25
CA THR A 80 -7.82 -16.58 6.39
C THR A 80 -6.34 -16.24 6.19
N GLN A 81 -5.46 -17.08 6.72
CA GLN A 81 -4.02 -16.81 6.60
C GLN A 81 -3.59 -16.66 5.12
N GLY A 82 -2.85 -15.60 4.81
CA GLY A 82 -2.39 -15.26 3.46
C GLY A 82 -3.37 -14.43 2.61
N ARG A 83 -4.57 -14.16 3.12
CA ARG A 83 -5.51 -13.19 2.54
C ARG A 83 -5.76 -12.09 3.57
N VAL A 84 -4.96 -11.03 3.47
CA VAL A 84 -5.04 -9.85 4.32
C VAL A 84 -6.24 -9.02 3.87
N ARG A 85 -7.37 -9.08 4.61
CA ARG A 85 -8.52 -8.22 4.37
C ARG A 85 -8.49 -7.07 5.37
N LEU A 86 -7.95 -5.93 4.93
CA LEU A 86 -7.86 -4.72 5.74
C LEU A 86 -9.19 -3.96 5.68
N GLY A 87 -9.76 -3.68 6.84
CA GLY A 87 -10.75 -2.62 7.05
C GLY A 87 -10.19 -1.53 7.94
N LEU A 88 -10.88 -0.39 7.99
CA LEU A 88 -10.52 0.77 8.79
C LEU A 88 -11.67 1.10 9.73
N ARG A 89 -11.38 1.20 11.04
CA ARG A 89 -12.39 1.46 12.08
C ARG A 89 -12.24 2.90 12.58
N PRO A 90 -13.34 3.64 12.76
CA PRO A 90 -13.31 4.94 13.41
C PRO A 90 -12.71 4.84 14.81
N THR A 91 -11.82 5.77 15.15
CA THR A 91 -11.20 5.90 16.48
C THR A 91 -11.80 7.06 17.28
N GLY A 92 -12.41 8.02 16.59
CA GLY A 92 -12.83 9.31 17.17
C GLY A 92 -11.71 10.35 17.25
N GLY A 93 -10.53 10.06 16.67
CA GLY A 93 -9.45 11.04 16.49
C GLY A 93 -9.71 11.99 15.31
N ASP A 94 -9.08 13.16 15.35
CA ASP A 94 -9.19 14.20 14.31
C ASP A 94 -7.94 14.30 13.41
N GLY A 95 -6.97 13.40 13.61
CA GLY A 95 -5.76 13.29 12.80
C GLY A 95 -6.04 12.68 11.42
N PRO A 96 -5.05 12.68 10.52
CA PRO A 96 -5.26 12.32 9.12
C PRO A 96 -5.70 10.87 8.92
N ASP A 97 -6.63 10.67 7.98
CA ASP A 97 -7.06 9.36 7.49
C ASP A 97 -6.02 8.75 6.52
N THR A 98 -4.80 8.54 7.01
CA THR A 98 -3.69 7.93 6.26
C THR A 98 -3.41 6.53 6.77
N VAL A 99 -3.22 5.58 5.86
CA VAL A 99 -2.80 4.22 6.19
C VAL A 99 -1.52 3.83 5.44
N GLU A 100 -0.51 3.37 6.19
CA GLU A 100 0.71 2.78 5.66
C GLU A 100 0.59 1.25 5.69
N ILE A 101 0.90 0.61 4.56
CA ILE A 101 0.83 -0.83 4.37
C ILE A 101 2.18 -1.33 3.86
N LEU A 102 2.97 -1.90 4.76
CA LEU A 102 4.21 -2.59 4.43
C LEU A 102 3.92 -4.07 4.18
N LEU A 103 4.29 -4.55 3.00
CA LEU A 103 4.14 -5.94 2.59
C LEU A 103 5.50 -6.59 2.39
N ASN A 104 5.64 -7.87 2.70
CA ASN A 104 6.91 -8.56 2.54
C ASN A 104 7.30 -8.68 1.05
N ARG A 105 8.45 -8.11 0.68
CA ARG A 105 8.98 -8.08 -0.70
C ARG A 105 9.31 -9.46 -1.28
N ALA A 106 9.57 -10.47 -0.46
CA ALA A 106 9.85 -11.83 -0.91
C ALA A 106 8.58 -12.57 -1.39
N VAL A 107 7.39 -12.07 -1.03
CA VAL A 107 6.09 -12.63 -1.37
C VAL A 107 5.56 -12.04 -2.68
N ARG A 108 4.89 -12.87 -3.48
CA ARG A 108 4.19 -12.43 -4.69
C ARG A 108 2.78 -11.96 -4.34
N TRP A 109 2.45 -10.71 -4.66
CA TRP A 109 1.22 -10.08 -4.20
C TRP A 109 0.18 -9.87 -5.30
N ASP A 110 -1.08 -10.11 -4.94
CA ASP A 110 -2.23 -9.49 -5.57
C ASP A 110 -2.78 -8.41 -4.64
N ILE A 111 -2.89 -7.20 -5.17
CA ILE A 111 -3.30 -6.04 -4.38
C ILE A 111 -4.59 -5.49 -4.95
N ARG A 112 -5.59 -5.32 -4.09
CA ARG A 112 -6.85 -4.65 -4.41
C ARG A 112 -7.09 -3.52 -3.43
N LEU A 113 -7.16 -2.29 -3.96
CA LEU A 113 -7.50 -1.09 -3.21
C LEU A 113 -8.92 -0.64 -3.56
N PRO A 114 -9.68 -0.10 -2.58
CA PRO A 114 -11.05 0.35 -2.81
C PRO A 114 -11.06 1.69 -3.54
N ALA A 115 -12.21 2.03 -4.13
CA ALA A 115 -12.44 3.37 -4.65
C ALA A 115 -12.60 4.39 -3.51
N GLY A 116 -12.52 5.67 -3.85
CA GLY A 116 -12.77 6.76 -2.89
C GLY A 116 -11.57 7.16 -2.04
N ALA A 117 -10.40 6.55 -2.22
CA ALA A 117 -9.17 7.12 -1.69
C ALA A 117 -8.81 8.40 -2.44
N GLY A 118 -8.40 9.44 -1.70
CA GLY A 118 -7.95 10.71 -2.28
C GLY A 118 -6.65 10.52 -3.05
N GLU A 119 -5.67 9.88 -2.41
CA GLU A 119 -4.38 9.55 -3.01
C GLU A 119 -3.98 8.09 -2.74
N GLN A 120 -3.37 7.47 -3.75
CA GLN A 120 -2.84 6.11 -3.66
C GLN A 120 -1.39 6.11 -4.11
N HIS A 121 -0.48 5.78 -3.20
CA HIS A 121 0.95 5.69 -3.46
C HIS A 121 1.40 4.24 -3.31
N LEU A 122 1.90 3.65 -4.39
CA LEU A 122 2.33 2.27 -4.42
C LEU A 122 3.80 2.18 -4.81
N ASP A 123 4.67 1.94 -3.83
CA ASP A 123 6.07 1.64 -4.06
C ASP A 123 6.30 0.12 -4.07
N LEU A 124 6.22 -0.45 -5.28
CA LEU A 124 6.28 -1.90 -5.49
C LEU A 124 7.59 -2.34 -6.16
N ALA A 125 8.53 -1.41 -6.35
CA ALA A 125 9.74 -1.58 -7.17
C ALA A 125 10.63 -2.74 -6.69
N ASP A 126 10.66 -3.00 -5.39
CA ASP A 126 11.57 -3.97 -4.76
C ASP A 126 11.01 -5.39 -4.62
N GLY A 127 9.82 -5.68 -5.14
CA GLY A 127 9.17 -6.97 -4.95
C GLY A 127 8.51 -7.57 -6.18
N ARG A 128 7.42 -8.31 -5.97
CA ARG A 128 6.78 -9.12 -7.02
C ARG A 128 5.28 -8.94 -6.97
N ILE A 129 4.71 -8.47 -8.08
CA ILE A 129 3.27 -8.25 -8.22
C ILE A 129 2.71 -9.23 -9.27
N ARG A 130 1.57 -9.84 -8.96
CA ARG A 130 0.80 -10.68 -9.88
C ARG A 130 -0.35 -9.90 -10.51
N ARG A 131 -1.00 -9.03 -9.74
CA ARG A 131 -2.14 -8.21 -10.18
C ARG A 131 -2.28 -6.98 -9.29
N LEU A 132 -2.75 -5.91 -9.92
CA LEU A 132 -3.19 -4.71 -9.22
C LEU A 132 -4.61 -4.35 -9.65
N GLU A 133 -5.50 -4.13 -8.69
CA GLU A 133 -6.84 -3.60 -8.91
C GLU A 133 -7.02 -2.37 -8.02
N LEU A 134 -7.14 -1.20 -8.65
CA LEU A 134 -7.33 0.07 -7.96
C LEU A 134 -8.74 0.57 -8.24
N GLY A 135 -9.57 0.66 -7.21
CA GLY A 135 -10.67 1.61 -7.26
C GLY A 135 -10.06 3.00 -7.17
N SER A 136 -10.26 3.86 -8.15
CA SER A 136 -9.70 5.22 -8.09
C SER A 136 -10.71 6.20 -7.53
N GLY A 137 -10.21 7.27 -6.91
CA GLY A 137 -10.93 8.49 -6.58
C GLY A 137 -10.37 9.68 -7.39
N THR A 138 -10.79 10.89 -7.07
CA THR A 138 -10.55 12.09 -7.89
C THR A 138 -9.11 12.64 -7.86
N GLY A 139 -8.20 12.08 -7.05
CA GLY A 139 -6.85 12.63 -6.88
C GLY A 139 -5.79 11.94 -7.72
N LEU A 140 -4.81 11.33 -7.04
CA LEU A 140 -3.57 10.82 -7.62
C LEU A 140 -3.41 9.32 -7.39
N VAL A 141 -2.98 8.62 -8.44
CA VAL A 141 -2.43 7.27 -8.34
C VAL A 141 -0.97 7.29 -8.78
N SER A 142 -0.05 7.14 -7.82
CA SER A 142 1.39 7.03 -8.06
C SER A 142 1.84 5.58 -7.88
N MET A 143 2.53 5.02 -8.88
CA MET A 143 2.99 3.64 -8.87
C MET A 143 4.46 3.56 -9.28
N ARG A 144 5.30 2.98 -8.43
CA ARG A 144 6.64 2.49 -8.80
C ARG A 144 6.57 0.98 -8.98
N LEU A 145 6.72 0.51 -10.21
CA LEU A 145 6.52 -0.88 -10.57
C LEU A 145 7.85 -1.64 -10.66
N PRO A 146 7.90 -2.92 -10.26
CA PRO A 146 9.08 -3.77 -10.47
C PRO A 146 9.18 -4.24 -11.93
N PRO A 147 10.25 -4.94 -12.34
CA PRO A 147 10.24 -5.70 -13.58
C PRO A 147 9.10 -6.75 -13.58
N PRO A 148 8.21 -6.77 -14.59
CA PRO A 148 7.10 -7.71 -14.60
C PRO A 148 7.57 -9.15 -14.84
N ARG A 149 6.77 -10.12 -14.39
CA ARG A 149 6.96 -11.55 -14.69
C ARG A 149 5.72 -12.09 -15.38
N GLY A 150 5.84 -12.40 -16.66
CA GLY A 150 4.68 -12.65 -17.53
C GLY A 150 3.89 -11.36 -17.79
N THR A 151 2.61 -11.51 -18.15
CA THR A 151 1.71 -10.36 -18.29
C THR A 151 1.07 -10.04 -16.94
N VAL A 152 1.40 -8.88 -16.37
CA VAL A 152 0.82 -8.38 -15.12
C VAL A 152 -0.32 -7.43 -15.47
N GLY A 153 -1.52 -7.74 -14.98
CA GLY A 153 -2.71 -6.93 -15.19
C GLY A 153 -2.84 -5.84 -14.12
N ILE A 154 -3.07 -4.61 -14.56
CA ILE A 154 -3.41 -3.47 -13.71
C ILE A 154 -4.77 -2.95 -14.17
N LYS A 155 -5.72 -2.88 -13.24
CA LYS A 155 -7.06 -2.35 -13.52
C LYS A 155 -7.31 -1.11 -12.68
N LEU A 156 -7.76 -0.03 -13.31
CA LEU A 156 -8.21 1.20 -12.65
C LEU A 156 -9.69 1.41 -12.99
N ALA A 157 -10.56 1.32 -11.99
CA ALA A 157 -12.01 1.34 -12.21
C ALA A 157 -12.66 2.74 -12.06
N GLY A 158 -12.02 3.65 -11.32
CA GLY A 158 -12.55 4.99 -11.06
C GLY A 158 -11.86 6.06 -11.90
N GLY A 159 -12.51 7.23 -12.04
CA GLY A 159 -11.86 8.41 -12.62
C GLY A 159 -10.74 8.90 -11.71
N VAL A 160 -9.72 9.53 -12.28
CA VAL A 160 -8.54 10.01 -11.55
C VAL A 160 -7.99 11.26 -12.21
N GLY A 161 -7.54 12.22 -11.40
CA GLY A 161 -6.90 13.42 -11.92
C GLY A 161 -5.56 13.09 -12.57
N GLU A 162 -4.76 12.25 -11.91
CA GLU A 162 -3.44 11.88 -12.39
C GLU A 162 -3.07 10.41 -12.12
N ILE A 163 -2.48 9.77 -13.12
CA ILE A 163 -1.77 8.50 -13.00
C ILE A 163 -0.30 8.75 -13.29
N ALA A 164 0.57 8.51 -12.31
CA ALA A 164 2.02 8.54 -12.48
C ALA A 164 2.58 7.12 -12.34
N VAL A 165 3.27 6.63 -13.37
CA VAL A 165 3.90 5.31 -13.37
C VAL A 165 5.40 5.45 -13.55
N ALA A 166 6.18 4.99 -12.58
CA ALA A 166 7.61 4.77 -12.72
C ALA A 166 7.87 3.27 -12.88
N MET A 167 8.69 2.90 -13.86
CA MET A 167 9.05 1.50 -14.09
C MET A 167 10.46 1.40 -14.69
N PRO A 168 11.12 0.23 -14.56
CA PRO A 168 12.44 0.04 -15.15
C PRO A 168 12.45 0.35 -16.66
N PRO A 169 13.54 0.93 -17.18
CA PRO A 169 13.67 1.19 -18.61
C PRO A 169 13.38 -0.06 -19.45
N GLN A 170 12.85 0.15 -20.66
CA GLN A 170 12.51 -0.93 -21.60
C GLN A 170 11.42 -1.91 -21.13
N THR A 171 10.76 -1.65 -19.99
CA THR A 171 9.58 -2.40 -19.58
C THR A 171 8.43 -2.14 -20.55
N ALA A 172 7.89 -3.21 -21.15
CA ALA A 172 6.73 -3.09 -22.03
C ALA A 172 5.46 -2.82 -21.21
N LEU A 173 4.77 -1.73 -21.51
CA LEU A 173 3.50 -1.33 -20.89
C LEU A 173 2.51 -0.92 -21.98
N ARG A 174 1.25 -1.35 -21.84
CA ARG A 174 0.14 -0.90 -22.68
C ARG A 174 -0.97 -0.33 -21.82
N PHE A 175 -1.45 0.85 -22.18
CA PHE A 175 -2.72 1.37 -21.67
C PHE A 175 -3.87 1.07 -22.63
N HIS A 176 -5.00 0.71 -22.06
CA HIS A 176 -6.32 0.83 -22.67
C HIS A 176 -7.10 1.87 -21.88
N LEU A 177 -7.34 3.03 -22.50
CA LEU A 177 -8.01 4.17 -21.86
C LEU A 177 -9.47 4.20 -22.33
N ARG A 178 -10.35 3.48 -21.62
CA ARG A 178 -11.75 3.35 -22.05
C ARG A 178 -12.50 4.67 -22.01
N GLY A 179 -12.29 5.46 -20.96
CA GLY A 179 -12.84 6.81 -20.83
C GLY A 179 -12.02 7.91 -21.52
N GLY A 180 -10.83 7.59 -22.05
CA GLY A 180 -9.90 8.56 -22.61
C GLY A 180 -9.04 9.26 -21.55
N ALA A 181 -8.19 10.18 -22.01
CA ALA A 181 -7.40 11.05 -21.14
C ALA A 181 -7.10 12.40 -21.79
N ASP A 182 -7.07 13.47 -20.99
CA ASP A 182 -6.72 14.81 -21.49
C ASP A 182 -5.27 14.88 -21.98
N LEU A 183 -4.37 14.20 -21.27
CA LEU A 183 -2.96 14.10 -21.62
C LEU A 183 -2.39 12.73 -21.27
N VAL A 184 -1.66 12.15 -22.21
CA VAL A 184 -0.84 10.96 -22.01
C VAL A 184 0.59 11.28 -22.43
N ALA A 185 1.52 11.16 -21.48
CA ALA A 185 2.94 11.35 -21.66
C ALA A 185 3.67 10.02 -21.45
N VAL A 186 4.13 9.39 -22.54
CA VAL A 186 4.88 8.12 -22.47
C VAL A 186 6.21 8.21 -23.22
N PRO A 187 7.28 7.53 -22.75
CA PRO A 187 8.61 7.65 -23.35
C PRO A 187 8.69 7.26 -24.83
N TRP A 188 7.81 6.38 -25.30
CA TRP A 188 7.85 5.82 -26.66
C TRP A 188 6.89 6.49 -27.66
N ALA A 189 6.01 7.38 -27.21
CA ALA A 189 5.03 8.05 -28.07
C ALA A 189 4.92 9.56 -27.81
N GLY A 190 5.70 10.12 -26.88
CA GLY A 190 5.66 11.55 -26.58
C GLY A 190 4.46 11.93 -25.73
N ARG A 191 3.85 13.08 -26.02
CA ARG A 191 2.78 13.71 -25.21
C ARG A 191 1.59 14.05 -26.10
N GLU A 192 0.46 13.38 -25.90
CA GLU A 192 -0.74 13.55 -26.72
C GLU A 192 -2.02 13.35 -25.92
N ARG A 193 -3.14 13.90 -26.40
CA ARG A 193 -4.48 13.59 -25.86
C ARG A 193 -4.90 12.18 -26.30
N ALA A 194 -5.62 11.47 -25.45
CA ALA A 194 -6.18 10.15 -25.79
C ALA A 194 -7.70 10.18 -25.83
N THR A 195 -8.29 9.73 -26.94
CA THR A 195 -9.74 9.55 -27.04
C THR A 195 -10.22 8.33 -26.26
N ALA A 196 -11.52 8.27 -25.98
CA ALA A 196 -12.14 7.09 -25.39
C ALA A 196 -11.88 5.83 -26.25
N GLY A 197 -11.45 4.76 -25.61
CA GLY A 197 -11.06 3.50 -26.25
C GLY A 197 -9.62 3.46 -26.78
N ALA A 198 -8.82 4.50 -26.58
CA ALA A 198 -7.44 4.55 -27.05
C ALA A 198 -6.59 3.40 -26.50
N MET A 199 -5.76 2.83 -27.37
CA MET A 199 -4.76 1.82 -27.05
C MET A 199 -3.37 2.41 -27.26
N ILE A 200 -2.60 2.54 -26.18
CA ILE A 200 -1.27 3.16 -26.22
C ILE A 200 -0.25 2.10 -25.81
N ALA A 201 0.61 1.70 -26.75
CA ALA A 201 1.62 0.67 -26.53
C ALA A 201 2.89 0.96 -27.35
N PRO A 202 4.07 0.50 -26.90
CA PRO A 202 5.27 0.51 -27.72
C PRO A 202 5.17 -0.53 -28.84
N ALA A 203 5.90 -0.34 -29.95
CA ALA A 203 5.89 -1.25 -31.10
C ALA A 203 6.21 -2.72 -30.73
N GLY A 204 7.08 -2.95 -29.74
CA GLY A 204 7.47 -4.28 -29.27
C GLY A 204 6.49 -4.97 -28.30
N TRP A 205 5.34 -4.37 -28.00
CA TRP A 205 4.40 -4.86 -26.99
C TRP A 205 3.96 -6.32 -27.21
N SER A 206 3.62 -6.70 -28.44
CA SER A 206 3.09 -8.03 -28.77
C SER A 206 4.13 -9.14 -28.54
N ALA A 207 5.40 -8.86 -28.86
CA ALA A 207 6.52 -9.78 -28.69
C ALA A 207 7.06 -9.86 -27.24
N ALA A 208 6.75 -8.88 -26.40
CA ALA A 208 7.20 -8.85 -25.02
C ALA A 208 6.58 -9.98 -24.19
N ARG A 209 7.43 -10.82 -23.57
CA ARG A 209 7.00 -11.90 -22.67
C ARG A 209 6.59 -11.39 -21.29
N ASN A 210 7.34 -10.41 -20.80
CA ASN A 210 7.14 -9.75 -19.51
C ASN A 210 6.63 -8.34 -19.75
N ARG A 211 5.41 -8.03 -19.31
CA ARG A 211 4.74 -6.79 -19.69
C ARG A 211 3.59 -6.39 -18.77
N TYR A 212 3.28 -5.09 -18.71
CA TYR A 212 2.15 -4.53 -17.95
C TYR A 212 0.97 -4.19 -18.84
N ALA A 213 -0.17 -4.84 -18.62
CA ALA A 213 -1.42 -4.51 -19.30
C ALA A 213 -2.29 -3.68 -18.35
N VAL A 214 -2.38 -2.38 -18.64
CA VAL A 214 -3.16 -1.42 -17.85
C VAL A 214 -4.50 -1.16 -18.54
N ASP A 215 -5.60 -1.39 -17.84
CA ASP A 215 -6.96 -1.11 -18.29
C ASP A 215 -7.56 -0.05 -17.37
N VAL A 216 -7.90 1.10 -17.94
CA VAL A 216 -8.48 2.24 -17.22
C VAL A 216 -9.91 2.42 -17.71
N GLU A 217 -10.87 2.18 -16.83
CA GLU A 217 -12.29 2.12 -17.19
C GLU A 217 -12.93 3.49 -17.31
N ALA A 218 -12.49 4.45 -16.51
CA ALA A 218 -13.02 5.81 -16.47
C ALA A 218 -12.09 6.80 -17.19
N GLU A 219 -12.52 8.06 -17.28
CA GLU A 219 -11.71 9.16 -17.80
C GLU A 219 -10.60 9.54 -16.81
N VAL A 220 -9.47 9.95 -17.36
CA VAL A 220 -8.29 10.39 -16.62
C VAL A 220 -7.91 11.81 -17.05
N GLY A 221 -7.49 12.66 -16.12
CA GLY A 221 -6.88 13.93 -16.50
C GLY A 221 -5.54 13.68 -17.21
N THR A 222 -4.53 13.30 -16.44
CA THR A 222 -3.17 13.07 -16.97
C THR A 222 -2.65 11.67 -16.67
N VAL A 223 -1.98 11.06 -17.65
CA VAL A 223 -1.19 9.84 -17.50
C VAL A 223 0.27 10.16 -17.81
N THR A 224 1.17 9.88 -16.88
CA THR A 224 2.62 10.00 -17.09
C THR A 224 3.32 8.66 -16.86
N VAL A 225 4.30 8.35 -17.71
CA VAL A 225 5.19 7.20 -17.55
C VAL A 225 6.63 7.66 -17.58
N GLY A 226 7.40 7.28 -16.56
CA GLY A 226 8.82 7.59 -16.39
C GLY A 226 9.63 6.38 -15.91
N GLY A 227 10.93 6.61 -15.76
CA GLY A 227 11.91 5.66 -15.21
C GLY A 227 12.70 6.29 -14.07
#